data_AF-F9YSM9-F1
#
_entry.id   AF-F9YSM9-F1
#
_cell.length_a   1.000
_cell.length_b   1.000
_cell.length_c   1.000
_cell.angle_alpha   90.00
_cell.angle_beta   90.00
_cell.angle_gamma   90.00
#
_symmetry.space_group_name_H-M   'P 1'
#
loop_
_entity.id
_entity.type
_entity.pdbx_description
1 polymer ?
#
loop_
_entity_poly.entity_id
_entity_poly.type
_entity_poly.pdbx_seq_one_letter_code
_entity_poly.pdbx_strand_id
1 'polypeptide(L)' 'MSNSDNTSSGCLAILGLLIYPVTWIGTGIMAWNWVDPSGFGGTLLFLIVWGILGAIVQFIGTLIITGIASMME' A
#
# COMPACT_ATOMS: atom_id res chain seq x y z
N MET A 1 -28.75 18.45 12.32
CA MET A 1 -27.58 17.77 12.93
C MET A 1 -27.63 16.32 12.45
N SER A 2 -26.88 15.99 11.39
CA SER A 2 -26.59 14.61 10.99
C SER A 2 -25.12 14.60 10.62
N ASN A 3 -24.28 14.04 11.48
CA ASN A 3 -22.82 14.05 11.37
C ASN A 3 -22.27 12.61 11.35
N SER A 4 -23.11 11.65 10.95
CA SER A 4 -22.80 10.22 10.93
C SER A 4 -22.29 9.74 9.57
N ASP A 5 -22.64 10.41 8.47
CA ASP A 5 -22.46 9.85 7.12
C ASP A 5 -21.11 10.27 6.49
N ASN A 6 -20.51 11.33 7.02
CA ASN A 6 -19.17 11.85 6.68
C ASN A 6 -18.04 11.16 7.46
N THR A 7 -18.34 10.41 8.52
CA THR A 7 -17.32 9.71 9.31
C THR A 7 -16.79 8.48 8.56
N SER A 8 -17.64 7.76 7.84
CA SER A 8 -17.27 6.53 7.13
C SER A 8 -16.32 6.81 5.96
N SER A 9 -16.58 7.86 5.17
CA SER A 9 -15.73 8.30 4.06
C SER A 9 -14.43 8.97 4.55
N GLY A 10 -14.50 9.75 5.64
CA GLY A 10 -13.31 10.34 6.27
C GLY A 10 -12.37 9.29 6.88
N CYS A 11 -12.93 8.28 7.56
CA CYS A 11 -12.16 7.17 8.12
C CYS A 11 -11.40 6.39 7.04
N LEU A 12 -12.06 6.10 5.91
CA LEU A 12 -11.45 5.39 4.79
C LEU A 12 -10.34 6.20 4.11
N ALA A 13 -10.50 7.52 4.01
CA ALA A 13 -9.46 8.42 3.52
C ALA A 13 -8.24 8.47 4.46
N ILE A 14 -8.46 8.53 5.78
CA ILE A 14 -7.40 8.50 6.80
C ILE A 14 -6.68 7.14 6.80
N LEU A 15 -7.42 6.04 6.67
CA LEU A 15 -6.89 4.69 6.51
C LEU A 15 -6.03 4.59 5.25
N GLY A 16 -6.49 5.10 4.11
CA GLY A 16 -5.70 5.16 2.88
C GLY A 16 -4.40 5.95 3.04
N LEU A 17 -4.47 7.11 3.71
CA LEU A 17 -3.32 7.99 3.95
C LEU A 17 -2.27 7.34 4.89
N LEU A 18 -2.70 6.54 5.87
CA LEU A 18 -1.80 5.79 6.76
C LEU A 18 -1.29 4.48 6.14
N ILE A 19 -2.15 3.75 5.43
CA ILE A 19 -1.80 2.48 4.75
C ILE A 19 -0.78 2.73 3.66
N TYR A 20 -0.89 3.83 2.91
CA TYR A 20 0.02 4.12 1.80
C TYR A 20 1.52 4.14 2.20
N PRO A 21 1.97 4.98 3.16
CA PRO A 21 3.38 5.01 3.58
C PRO A 21 3.80 3.73 4.30
N VAL A 22 2.94 3.14 5.14
CA VAL A 22 3.23 1.89 5.85
C VAL A 22 3.42 0.74 4.88
N THR A 23 2.58 0.67 3.86
CA THR A 23 2.67 -0.33 2.79
C THR A 23 3.94 -0.15 1.98
N TRP A 24 4.30 1.08 1.65
CA TRP A 24 5.49 1.37 0.84
C TRP A 24 6.79 1.03 1.58
N ILE A 25 6.84 1.29 2.89
CA ILE A 25 7.94 0.89 3.78
C ILE A 25 7.94 -0.63 3.97
N GLY A 26 6.76 -1.23 4.18
CA GLY A 26 6.59 -2.67 4.34
C GLY A 26 7.03 -3.47 3.11
N THR A 27 6.69 -3.01 1.90
CA THR A 27 7.16 -3.63 0.65
C THR A 27 8.67 -3.49 0.49
N GLY A 28 9.25 -2.39 0.96
CA GLY A 28 10.70 -2.21 1.02
C GLY A 28 11.37 -3.24 1.91
N ILE A 29 10.86 -3.44 3.12
CA ILE A 29 11.39 -4.43 4.08
C ILE A 29 11.21 -5.86 3.56
N MET A 30 10.07 -6.19 2.93
CA MET A 30 9.87 -7.52 2.33
C MET A 30 10.81 -7.75 1.14
N ALA A 31 11.02 -6.74 0.30
CA ALA A 31 11.96 -6.82 -0.80
C ALA A 31 13.43 -6.92 -0.30
N TRP A 32 13.79 -6.31 0.84
CA TRP A 32 15.10 -6.54 1.50
C TRP A 32 15.27 -7.98 1.98
N ASN A 33 14.19 -8.66 2.35
CA ASN A 33 14.24 -10.06 2.78
C ASN A 33 14.35 -11.04 1.58
N TRP A 34 13.97 -10.61 0.38
CA TRP A 34 14.04 -11.41 -0.84
C TRP A 34 15.30 -11.15 -1.66
N VAL A 35 15.81 -9.92 -1.66
CA VAL A 35 17.00 -9.53 -2.40
C VAL A 35 17.94 -8.81 -1.46
N ASP A 36 19.07 -9.44 -1.17
CA ASP A 36 20.13 -8.84 -0.39
C ASP A 36 20.80 -7.73 -1.22
N PRO A 37 20.73 -6.45 -0.81
CA PRO A 37 21.29 -5.33 -1.57
C PRO A 37 22.82 -5.23 -1.38
N SER A 38 23.52 -6.37 -1.28
CA SER A 38 24.98 -6.40 -1.22
C SER A 38 25.58 -6.17 -2.62
N GLY A 39 25.90 -4.92 -2.94
CA GLY A 39 26.52 -4.51 -4.20
C GLY A 39 25.56 -3.89 -5.22
N PHE A 40 26.13 -3.41 -6.34
CA PHE A 40 25.37 -2.66 -7.37
C PHE A 40 24.29 -3.51 -8.06
N GLY A 41 24.60 -4.77 -8.37
CA GLY A 41 23.64 -5.69 -8.98
C GLY A 41 22.50 -6.10 -8.04
N GLY A 42 22.80 -6.32 -6.76
CA GLY A 42 21.79 -6.59 -5.73
C GLY A 42 20.87 -5.40 -5.51
N THR A 43 21.42 -4.17 -5.51
CA THR A 43 20.62 -2.93 -5.42
C THR A 43 19.68 -2.77 -6.63
N LEU A 44 20.14 -3.10 -7.84
CA LEU A 44 19.31 -3.01 -9.04
C LEU A 44 18.16 -4.02 -9.00
N LEU A 45 18.42 -5.27 -8.61
CA LEU A 45 17.39 -6.28 -8.40
C LEU A 45 16.42 -5.89 -7.28
N PHE A 46 16.93 -5.31 -6.19
CA PHE A 46 16.11 -4.80 -5.10
C PHE A 46 15.14 -3.73 -5.58
N LEU A 47 15.60 -2.74 -6.38
CA LEU A 47 14.74 -1.70 -6.93
C LEU A 47 13.68 -2.25 -7.88
N ILE A 48 14.02 -3.25 -8.70
CA ILE A 48 13.05 -3.92 -9.59
C ILE A 48 12.00 -4.66 -8.77
N VAL A 49 12.42 -5.48 -7.81
CA VAL A 49 11.51 -6.26 -6.95
C VAL A 49 10.65 -5.35 -6.08
N TRP A 50 11.23 -4.30 -5.50
CA TRP A 50 10.50 -3.31 -4.70
C TRP A 50 9.49 -2.53 -5.53
N GLY A 51 9.84 -2.14 -6.75
CA GLY A 51 8.90 -1.50 -7.69
C GLY A 51 7.72 -2.41 -8.04
N ILE A 52 7.98 -3.69 -8.31
CA ILE A 52 6.94 -4.68 -8.62
C ILE A 52 6.06 -4.95 -7.39
N LEU A 53 6.65 -5.19 -6.21
CA LEU A 53 5.89 -5.38 -4.97
C LEU A 53 5.07 -4.12 -4.64
N GLY A 54 5.63 -2.93 -4.77
CA GLY A 54 4.93 -1.67 -4.55
C GLY A 54 3.70 -1.53 -5.44
N ALA A 55 3.82 -1.85 -6.73
CA ALA A 55 2.70 -1.83 -7.68
C ALA A 55 1.63 -2.86 -7.30
N ILE A 56 2.03 -4.08 -6.93
CA ILE A 56 1.10 -5.15 -6.52
C ILE A 56 0.32 -4.74 -5.27
N VAL A 57 1.00 -4.24 -4.23
CA VAL A 57 0.30 -3.92 -2.98
C VAL A 57 -0.56 -2.67 -3.11
N GLN A 58 -0.17 -1.68 -3.93
CA GLN A 58 -1.06 -0.57 -4.28
C GLN A 58 -2.30 -1.03 -5.05
N PHE A 59 -2.13 -1.93 -6.01
CA PHE A 59 -3.25 -2.48 -6.77
C PHE A 59 -4.23 -3.23 -5.87
N ILE A 60 -3.71 -4.07 -4.96
CA ILE A 60 -4.50 -4.80 -3.96
C ILE A 60 -5.17 -3.83 -2.98
N GLY A 61 -4.44 -2.86 -2.45
CA GLY A 61 -4.98 -1.87 -1.52
C GLY A 61 -6.11 -1.04 -2.14
N THR A 62 -5.96 -0.64 -3.41
CA THR A 62 -7.00 0.05 -4.17
C THR A 62 -8.21 -0.85 -4.42
N LEU A 63 -8.01 -2.12 -4.78
CA LEU A 63 -9.10 -3.08 -4.93
C LEU A 63 -9.87 -3.31 -3.62
N ILE A 64 -9.17 -3.40 -2.50
CA ILE A 64 -9.78 -3.57 -1.19
C ILE A 64 -10.59 -2.32 -0.83
N ILE A 65 -10.03 -1.12 -1.03
CA ILE A 65 -10.72 0.14 -0.77
C ILE A 65 -11.98 0.30 -1.64
N THR A 66 -11.86 0.08 -2.95
CA THR A 66 -12.98 0.17 -3.89
C THR A 66 -14.02 -0.92 -3.62
N GLY A 67 -13.59 -2.13 -3.27
CA GLY A 67 -14.47 -3.23 -2.87
C GLY A 67 -15.28 -2.88 -1.62
N ILE A 68 -14.62 -2.40 -0.56
CA ILE A 68 -15.29 -1.96 0.66
C ILE A 68 -16.22 -0.78 0.37
N ALA A 69 -15.79 0.19 -0.45
CA ALA A 69 -16.63 1.32 -0.86
C ALA A 69 -17.91 0.85 -1.55
N SER A 70 -17.81 -0.10 -2.49
CA SER A 70 -18.96 -0.66 -3.20
C SER A 70 -19.92 -1.48 -2.31
N MET A 71 -19.45 -1.95 -1.16
CA MET A 71 -20.28 -2.64 -0.16
C MET A 71 -20.97 -1.67 0.81
N MET A 72 -20.56 -0.39 0.83
CA MET A 72 -21.16 0.65 1.65
C MET A 72 -22.16 1.52 0.88
N GLU A 73 -22.23 1.38 -0.45
CA GLU A 73 -23.27 1.96 -1.32
C GLU A 73 -24.58 1.15 -1.29
#